data_AF-A0A497LVB2-F1
#
_entry.id   AF-A0A497LVB2-F1
#
_cell.length_a   1.000
_cell.length_b   1.000
_cell.length_c   1.000
_cell.angle_alpha   90.00
_cell.angle_beta   90.00
_cell.angle_gamma   90.00
#
_symmetry.space_group_name_H-M   'P 1'
#
loop_
_entity.id
_entity.type
_entity.pdbx_description
1 polymer ?
#
loop_
_entity_poly.entity_id
_entity_poly.type
_entity_poly.pdbx_seq_one_letter_code
_entity_poly.pdbx_strand_id
1 'polypeptide(L)'
;MAKEAVLAFIQKFKDWLENGLEILQDFEKALKEVPEEVIEAKEWDPNKIKWVKAEGFSGPYERYPAKGEKAELSADYKHMLADLKAHNGKLMRDGYFYWVFDDGATIGRKKRA
;
A
#
# COMPACT_ATOMS: atom_id res chain seq x y z
N MET A 1 39.63 2.73 -27.02
CA MET A 1 38.27 3.22 -27.36
C MET A 1 37.15 2.23 -26.99
N ALA A 2 36.90 1.13 -27.72
CA ALA A 2 35.74 0.26 -27.44
C ALA A 2 35.83 -0.53 -26.12
N LYS A 3 37.01 -1.09 -25.79
CA LYS A 3 37.23 -1.87 -24.54
C LYS A 3 37.08 -1.02 -23.28
N GLU A 4 37.55 0.23 -23.32
CA GLU A 4 37.48 1.17 -22.19
C GLU A 4 36.04 1.64 -21.94
N ALA A 5 35.26 1.86 -23.01
CA ALA A 5 33.85 2.18 -22.89
C ALA A 5 33.04 1.02 -22.27
N VAL A 6 33.34 -0.22 -22.66
CA VAL A 6 32.71 -1.41 -22.07
C VAL A 6 33.12 -1.59 -20.61
N LEU A 7 34.39 -1.36 -20.26
CA LEU A 7 34.86 -1.37 -18.87
C LEU A 7 34.16 -0.30 -18.02
N ALA A 8 34.02 0.92 -18.54
CA ALA A 8 33.31 2.00 -17.86
C ALA A 8 31.82 1.68 -17.65
N PHE A 9 31.18 1.01 -18.63
CA PHE A 9 29.80 0.56 -18.51
C PHE A 9 29.65 -0.55 -17.45
N ILE A 10 30.54 -1.55 -17.47
CA ILE A 10 30.55 -2.62 -16.45
C ILE A 10 30.75 -2.03 -15.06
N GLN A 11 31.62 -1.02 -14.92
CA GLN A 11 31.85 -0.37 -13.63
C GLN A 11 30.58 0.34 -13.14
N LYS A 12 29.97 1.20 -13.98
CA LYS A 12 28.70 1.88 -13.63
C LYS A 12 27.58 0.90 -13.29
N PHE A 13 27.54 -0.26 -13.94
CA PHE A 13 26.55 -1.28 -13.66
C PHE A 13 26.80 -1.98 -12.31
N LYS A 14 28.07 -2.23 -11.95
CA LYS A 14 28.43 -2.72 -10.62
C LYS A 14 28.03 -1.73 -9.52
N ASP A 15 28.39 -0.46 -9.70
CA ASP A 15 28.01 0.60 -8.75
C ASP A 15 26.48 0.66 -8.59
N TRP A 16 25.71 0.55 -9.68
CA TRP A 16 24.24 0.51 -9.61
C TRP A 16 23.70 -0.72 -8.87
N LEU A 17 24.30 -1.90 -9.08
CA LEU A 17 23.90 -3.12 -8.37
C LEU A 17 24.22 -3.06 -6.88
N GLU A 18 25.37 -2.52 -6.49
CA GLU A 18 25.76 -2.34 -5.08
C GLU A 18 24.81 -1.38 -4.37
N ASN A 19 24.52 -0.22 -4.97
CA ASN A 19 23.52 0.71 -4.44
C ASN A 19 22.12 0.07 -4.39
N GLY A 20 21.76 -0.74 -5.39
CA GLY A 20 20.49 -1.49 -5.41
C GLY A 20 20.39 -2.52 -4.27
N LEU A 21 21.51 -3.16 -3.92
CA LEU A 21 21.58 -4.12 -2.82
C LEU A 21 21.44 -3.43 -1.46
N GLU A 22 22.07 -2.27 -1.27
CA GLU A 22 21.91 -1.46 -0.05
C GLU A 22 20.45 -1.06 0.18
N ILE A 23 19.76 -0.62 -0.88
CA ILE A 23 18.33 -0.30 -0.81
C ILE A 23 17.53 -1.50 -0.29
N LEU A 24 17.78 -2.71 -0.81
CA LEU A 24 17.09 -3.92 -0.36
C LEU A 24 17.39 -4.26 1.11
N GLN A 25 18.62 -4.03 1.58
CA GLN A 25 18.99 -4.23 2.97
C GLN A 25 18.30 -3.22 3.91
N ASP A 26 18.19 -1.96 3.51
CA ASP A 26 17.43 -0.95 4.24
C ASP A 26 15.93 -1.30 4.29
N PHE A 27 15.36 -1.84 3.21
CA PHE A 27 14.00 -2.36 3.21
C PHE A 27 13.82 -3.56 4.17
N GLU A 28 14.75 -4.51 4.17
CA GLU A 28 14.70 -5.66 5.10
C GLU A 28 14.84 -5.21 6.55
N LYS A 29 15.73 -4.24 6.82
CA LYS A 29 15.91 -3.66 8.14
C LYS A 29 14.65 -2.92 8.60
N ALA A 30 14.06 -2.10 7.72
CA ALA A 30 12.78 -1.45 7.98
C ALA A 30 11.67 -2.47 8.28
N LEU A 31 11.62 -3.60 7.56
CA LEU A 31 10.67 -4.68 7.84
C LEU A 31 10.91 -5.36 9.19
N LYS A 32 12.16 -5.54 9.63
CA LYS A 32 12.49 -6.09 10.96
C LYS A 32 12.19 -5.12 12.11
N GLU A 33 12.29 -3.81 11.85
CA GLU A 33 11.95 -2.77 12.82
C GLU A 33 10.45 -2.48 12.88
N VAL A 34 9.66 -2.99 11.92
CA VAL A 34 8.20 -3.00 11.99
C VAL A 34 7.78 -4.10 12.98
N PRO A 35 7.06 -3.76 14.07
CA PRO A 35 6.64 -4.75 15.06
C PRO A 35 5.75 -5.84 14.42
N GLU A 36 5.95 -7.10 14.80
CA GLU A 36 5.22 -8.29 14.32
C GLU A 36 3.68 -8.16 14.44
N GLU A 37 3.17 -7.27 15.31
CA GLU A 37 1.74 -6.93 15.39
C GLU A 37 1.16 -6.32 14.09
N VAL A 38 2.00 -5.91 13.14
CA VAL A 38 1.60 -5.44 11.80
C VAL A 38 1.53 -6.60 10.78
N ILE A 39 2.14 -7.75 11.09
CA ILE A 39 2.31 -8.90 10.19
C ILE A 39 1.22 -9.95 10.43
N GLU A 40 0.67 -10.03 11.64
CA GLU A 40 -0.64 -10.66 11.82
C GLU A 40 -1.68 -9.74 11.18
N ALA A 41 -2.34 -10.22 10.13
CA ALA A 41 -3.57 -9.62 9.61
C ALA A 41 -4.64 -9.66 10.72
N LYS A 42 -4.52 -8.77 11.71
CA LYS A 42 -5.51 -8.57 12.76
C LYS A 42 -6.82 -8.26 12.05
N GLU A 43 -7.83 -9.09 12.31
CA GLU A 43 -9.17 -8.91 11.79
C GLU A 43 -9.60 -7.46 11.95
N TRP A 44 -9.75 -6.77 10.82
CA TRP A 44 -10.32 -5.43 10.77
C TRP A 44 -11.83 -5.55 10.56
N ASP A 45 -12.59 -4.72 11.27
CA ASP A 45 -14.03 -4.62 11.10
C ASP A 45 -14.36 -3.39 10.22
N PRO A 46 -14.83 -3.59 8.98
CA PRO A 46 -15.20 -2.49 8.10
C PRO A 46 -16.31 -1.63 8.70
N ASN A 47 -17.16 -2.14 9.59
CA ASN A 47 -18.27 -1.37 10.13
C ASN A 47 -17.85 -0.31 11.16
N LYS A 48 -16.63 -0.41 11.69
CA LYS A 48 -16.05 0.59 12.61
C LYS A 48 -15.45 1.79 11.90
N ILE A 49 -15.25 1.70 10.59
CA ILE A 49 -14.72 2.79 9.78
C ILE A 49 -15.85 3.76 9.41
N LYS A 50 -15.61 5.07 9.56
CA LYS A 50 -16.59 6.14 9.29
C LYS A 50 -16.76 6.38 7.79
N TRP A 51 -17.39 5.43 7.10
CA TRP A 51 -17.60 5.50 5.66
C TRP A 51 -18.44 6.69 5.24
N VAL A 52 -17.98 7.38 4.20
CA VAL A 52 -18.69 8.49 3.56
C VAL A 52 -19.11 8.07 2.17
N LYS A 53 -20.41 8.17 1.88
CA LYS A 53 -20.94 7.90 0.54
C LYS A 53 -20.41 8.96 -0.43
N ALA A 54 -19.93 8.50 -1.57
CA ALA A 54 -19.44 9.32 -2.65
C ALA A 54 -19.94 8.77 -3.99
N GLU A 55 -20.02 9.65 -4.99
CA GLU A 55 -20.39 9.27 -6.35
C GLU A 55 -19.13 9.20 -7.22
N GLY A 56 -19.02 8.12 -7.99
CA GLY A 56 -17.88 7.87 -8.86
C GLY A 56 -18.34 7.48 -10.26
N PHE A 57 -17.38 7.33 -11.16
CA PHE A 57 -17.64 7.02 -12.56
C PHE A 57 -18.46 5.72 -12.75
N SER A 58 -18.30 4.75 -11.87
CA SER A 58 -19.02 3.47 -11.91
C SER A 58 -20.18 3.39 -10.91
N GLY A 59 -20.76 4.53 -10.52
CA GLY A 59 -21.88 4.62 -9.59
C GLY A 59 -21.47 4.91 -8.14
N PRO A 60 -22.40 4.79 -7.18
CA PRO A 60 -22.16 5.13 -5.79
C PRO A 60 -21.15 4.17 -5.14
N TYR A 61 -20.29 4.73 -4.30
CA TYR A 61 -19.35 4.00 -3.48
C TYR A 61 -19.22 4.65 -2.11
N GLU A 62 -18.48 4.00 -1.21
CA GLU A 62 -18.15 4.53 0.09
C GLU A 62 -16.65 4.75 0.19
N ARG A 63 -16.20 5.84 0.80
CA ARG A 63 -14.78 6.16 1.01
C ARG A 63 -14.49 6.59 2.43
N TYR A 64 -13.23 6.42 2.81
CA TYR A 64 -12.67 6.95 4.04
C TYR A 64 -11.22 7.38 3.79
N PRO A 65 -10.79 8.57 4.25
CA PRO A 65 -11.58 9.61 4.90
C PRO A 65 -12.54 10.32 3.94
N ALA A 66 -13.36 11.21 4.51
CA ALA A 66 -14.16 12.17 3.75
C ALA A 66 -13.26 13.02 2.84
N LYS A 67 -13.82 13.55 1.75
CA LYS A 67 -13.06 14.37 0.81
C LYS A 67 -12.55 15.64 1.51
N GLY A 68 -11.23 15.82 1.56
CA GLY A 68 -10.59 16.96 2.21
C GLY A 68 -10.28 16.78 3.69
N GLU A 69 -10.60 15.62 4.26
CA GLU A 69 -10.27 15.28 5.65
C GLU A 69 -9.08 14.32 5.73
N LYS A 70 -8.40 14.33 6.88
CA LYS A 70 -7.34 13.37 7.19
C LYS A 70 -7.93 12.11 7.79
N ALA A 71 -7.36 10.96 7.48
CA ALA A 71 -7.75 9.69 8.10
C ALA A 71 -7.46 9.73 9.60
N GLU A 72 -8.46 9.36 10.39
CA GLU A 72 -8.31 9.06 11.81
C GLU A 72 -7.53 7.75 11.90
N LEU A 73 -6.44 7.74 12.66
CA LEU A 73 -5.51 6.63 12.78
C LEU A 73 -6.06 5.50 13.70
N SER A 74 -7.33 5.14 13.51
CA SER A 74 -7.97 4.00 14.17
C SER A 74 -7.27 2.68 13.82
N ALA A 75 -7.33 1.71 14.74
CA ALA A 75 -6.68 0.41 14.55
C ALA A 75 -7.24 -0.33 13.33
N ASP A 76 -8.58 -0.37 13.17
CA ASP A 76 -9.24 -1.01 12.03
C ASP A 76 -8.81 -0.41 10.68
N TYR A 77 -8.72 0.92 10.58
CA TYR A 77 -8.24 1.58 9.37
C TYR A 77 -6.78 1.21 9.05
N LYS A 78 -5.89 1.19 10.05
CA LYS A 78 -4.48 0.83 9.86
C LYS A 78 -4.35 -0.60 9.38
N HIS A 79 -5.05 -1.54 10.02
CA HIS A 79 -5.01 -2.96 9.65
C HIS A 79 -5.61 -3.18 8.25
N MET A 80 -6.73 -2.53 7.94
CA MET A 80 -7.33 -2.61 6.61
C MET A 80 -6.43 -2.04 5.51
N LEU A 81 -5.77 -0.90 5.77
CA LEU A 81 -4.83 -0.30 4.82
C LEU A 81 -3.60 -1.19 4.61
N ALA A 82 -3.08 -1.81 5.67
CA ALA A 82 -1.97 -2.77 5.59
C ALA A 82 -2.38 -4.01 4.78
N ASP A 83 -3.53 -4.60 5.09
CA ASP A 83 -4.06 -5.78 4.39
C ASP A 83 -4.32 -5.49 2.90
N LEU A 84 -4.89 -4.32 2.59
CA LEU A 84 -5.06 -3.89 1.20
C LEU A 84 -3.71 -3.71 0.50
N LYS A 85 -2.71 -3.09 1.14
CA LYS A 85 -1.37 -2.94 0.56
C LYS A 85 -0.70 -4.30 0.31
N ALA A 86 -0.87 -5.26 1.21
CA ALA A 86 -0.39 -6.63 1.03
C ALA A 86 -1.04 -7.31 -0.19
N HIS A 87 -2.28 -6.96 -0.51
CA HIS A 87 -3.03 -7.47 -1.68
C HIS A 87 -2.95 -6.54 -2.91
N ASN A 88 -1.85 -5.81 -3.12
CA ASN A 88 -1.68 -4.88 -4.24
C ASN A 88 -2.74 -3.76 -4.32
N GLY A 89 -3.19 -3.29 -3.16
CA GLY A 89 -4.14 -2.19 -3.00
C GLY A 89 -5.60 -2.54 -3.26
N LYS A 90 -5.95 -3.82 -3.48
CA LYS A 90 -7.32 -4.25 -3.80
C LYS A 90 -7.65 -5.58 -3.14
N LEU A 91 -8.83 -5.69 -2.55
CA LEU A 91 -9.27 -6.91 -1.88
C LEU A 91 -10.79 -7.08 -2.04
N MET A 92 -11.24 -8.32 -2.18
CA MET A 92 -12.67 -8.65 -2.14
C MET A 92 -12.93 -9.53 -0.91
N ARG A 93 -13.85 -9.09 -0.05
CA ARG A 93 -14.16 -9.74 1.23
C ARG A 93 -15.63 -9.50 1.59
N ASP A 94 -16.34 -10.53 2.03
CA ASP A 94 -17.74 -10.45 2.50
C ASP A 94 -18.72 -9.77 1.51
N GLY A 95 -18.53 -9.98 0.20
CA GLY A 95 -19.36 -9.36 -0.85
C GLY A 95 -19.08 -7.87 -1.09
N TYR A 96 -18.05 -7.32 -0.47
CA TYR A 96 -17.55 -5.97 -0.72
C TYR A 96 -16.23 -6.01 -1.48
N PHE A 97 -16.10 -5.10 -2.43
CA PHE A 97 -14.85 -4.78 -3.09
C PHE A 97 -14.21 -3.58 -2.41
N TYR A 98 -12.99 -3.74 -1.95
CA TYR A 98 -12.20 -2.74 -1.26
C TYR A 98 -10.98 -2.35 -2.10
N TRP A 99 -10.59 -1.08 -2.04
CA TRP A 99 -9.39 -0.61 -2.73
C TRP A 99 -8.75 0.58 -2.01
N VAL A 100 -7.47 0.82 -2.29
CA VAL A 100 -6.73 2.03 -1.91
C VAL A 100 -6.70 2.98 -3.12
N PHE A 101 -6.88 4.27 -2.88
CA PHE A 101 -6.72 5.31 -3.91
C PHE A 101 -5.23 5.59 -4.17
N ASP A 102 -4.93 6.32 -5.25
CA ASP A 102 -3.57 6.71 -5.62
C ASP A 102 -2.81 7.49 -4.53
N ASP A 103 -3.50 8.16 -3.61
CA ASP A 103 -2.86 8.85 -2.48
C ASP A 103 -2.31 7.89 -1.41
N GLY A 104 -2.59 6.58 -1.51
CA GLY A 104 -2.01 5.55 -0.66
C GLY A 104 -2.50 5.53 0.80
N ALA A 105 -3.46 6.40 1.13
CA ALA A 105 -4.09 6.51 2.45
C ALA A 105 -5.62 6.39 2.38
N THR A 106 -6.26 6.96 1.37
CA THR A 106 -7.70 6.85 1.20
C THR A 106 -8.07 5.42 0.79
N ILE A 107 -9.05 4.85 1.46
CA ILE A 107 -9.64 3.56 1.15
C ILE A 107 -11.07 3.75 0.63
N GLY A 108 -11.47 2.89 -0.30
CA GLY A 108 -12.82 2.80 -0.83
C GLY A 108 -13.41 1.42 -0.59
N ARG A 109 -14.73 1.36 -0.46
CA ARG A 109 -15.49 0.12 -0.53
C ARG A 109 -16.71 0.26 -1.41
N LYS A 110 -17.09 -0.83 -2.06
CA LYS A 110 -18.31 -0.93 -2.86
C LYS A 110 -18.90 -2.33 -2.73
N LYS A 111 -20.18 -2.43 -2.41
CA LYS A 111 -20.88 -3.72 -2.41
C LYS A 111 -20.94 -4.26 -3.84
N ARG A 112 -20.48 -5.48 -4.05
CA ARG A 112 -20.72 -6.23 -5.30
C ARG A 112 -21.81 -7.25 -5.00
N ALA A 113 -22.95 -7.06 -5.64
CA ALA A 113 -24.01 -8.07 -5.70
C ALA A 113 -23.57 -9.23 -6.60
#